data_AF-A0A961J058-F1
#
_entry.id   AF-A0A961J058-F1
#
_cell.length_a   1.000
_cell.length_b   1.000
_cell.length_c   1.000
_cell.angle_alpha   90.00
_cell.angle_beta   90.00
_cell.angle_gamma   90.00
#
_symmetry.space_group_name_H-M   'P 1'
#
loop_
_entity.id
_entity.type
_entity.pdbx_description
1 polymer ?
#
loop_
_entity_poly.entity_id
_entity_poly.type
_entity_poly.pdbx_seq_one_letter_code
_entity_poly.pdbx_strand_id
1 'polypeptide(L)' 'MQEVLGLDPLSGVAVVFLAKLAGWIEVLIWDRTGIVQFYKRLEGAKFVRPQVLVGVMKFSPKQFSTAFEGSD' A
#
# COMPACT_ATOMS: atom_id res chain seq x y z
N MET A 1 -11.89 8.13 12.64
CA MET A 1 -10.94 7.61 11.62
C MET A 1 -9.62 8.39 11.70
N GLN A 2 -9.02 8.49 12.88
CA GLN A 2 -7.72 9.16 13.11
C GLN A 2 -6.75 8.28 13.94
N GLU A 3 -7.25 7.26 14.65
CA GLU A 3 -6.43 6.49 15.59
C GLU A 3 -5.65 5.30 14.99
N VAL A 4 -5.85 4.93 13.72
CA VAL A 4 -5.32 3.63 13.25
C VAL A 4 -3.88 3.70 12.73
N LEU A 5 -3.39 4.87 12.28
CA LEU A 5 -2.09 4.96 11.58
C LEU A 5 -1.12 6.02 12.14
N GLY A 6 -1.56 6.94 13.00
CA GLY A 6 -0.69 8.00 13.56
C GLY A 6 -0.08 8.96 12.52
N LEU A 7 -0.66 9.01 11.31
CA LEU A 7 -0.21 9.82 10.19
C LEU A 7 -1.19 10.98 9.98
N ASP A 8 -0.67 12.15 9.62
CA ASP A 8 -1.50 13.26 9.17
C ASP A 8 -2.11 12.89 7.79
N PRO A 9 -3.44 12.70 7.69
CA PRO A 9 -4.09 12.33 6.44
C PRO A 9 -3.96 13.43 5.36
N LEU A 10 -3.64 14.67 5.73
CA LEU A 10 -3.47 15.79 4.81
C LEU A 10 -2.03 15.96 4.30
N SER A 11 -1.10 15.12 4.76
CA SER A 11 0.31 15.16 4.35
C SER A 11 0.59 14.50 2.99
N GLY A 12 -0.46 14.05 2.28
CA GLY A 12 -0.33 13.35 1.00
C GLY A 12 0.12 11.89 1.16
N VAL A 13 -0.14 11.29 2.32
CA VAL A 13 0.26 9.92 2.60
C VAL A 13 -0.65 8.93 1.88
N ALA A 14 -0.03 8.04 1.10
CA ALA A 14 -0.68 6.87 0.56
C ALA A 14 -0.68 5.75 1.61
N VAL A 15 -1.85 5.18 1.89
CA VAL A 15 -2.01 3.97 2.70
C VAL A 15 -2.16 2.79 1.74
N VAL A 16 -1.19 1.90 1.73
CA VAL A 16 -1.20 0.71 0.89
C VAL A 16 -1.71 -0.47 1.70
N PHE A 17 -2.85 -1.04 1.31
CA PHE A 17 -3.40 -2.27 1.89
C PHE A 17 -2.95 -3.47 1.06
N LEU A 18 -2.08 -4.28 1.66
CA LEU A 18 -1.49 -5.46 1.03
C LEU A 18 -2.27 -6.69 1.48
N ALA A 19 -3.15 -7.20 0.61
CA ALA A 19 -3.98 -8.35 0.94
C ALA A 19 -3.14 -9.64 0.95
N LYS A 20 -3.18 -10.36 2.08
CA LYS A 20 -2.33 -11.53 2.37
C LYS A 20 -2.49 -12.73 1.43
N LEU A 21 -3.59 -12.87 0.68
CA LEU A 21 -4.00 -14.17 0.12
C LEU A 21 -4.36 -14.21 -1.37
N ALA A 22 -4.48 -13.08 -2.07
CA ALA A 22 -5.16 -13.07 -3.37
C ALA A 22 -4.38 -12.44 -4.55
N GLY A 23 -3.06 -12.19 -4.39
CA GLY A 23 -2.24 -11.68 -5.50
C GLY A 23 -2.71 -10.32 -6.02
N TRP A 24 -3.26 -9.49 -5.14
CA TRP A 24 -3.79 -8.16 -5.46
C TRP A 24 -3.27 -7.14 -4.46
N ILE A 25 -3.09 -5.92 -4.94
CA ILE A 25 -2.62 -4.76 -4.20
C ILE A 25 -3.76 -3.75 -4.20
N GLU A 26 -4.12 -3.27 -3.02
CA GLU A 26 -5.06 -2.18 -2.85
C GLU A 26 -4.30 -0.96 -2.32
N VAL A 27 -4.50 0.18 -2.96
CA VAL A 27 -3.87 1.45 -2.55
C VAL A 27 -4.96 2.48 -2.35
N LEU A 28 -4.87 3.18 -1.22
CA LEU A 28 -5.76 4.26 -0.83
C LEU A 28 -4.93 5.53 -0.62
N ILE A 29 -5.29 6.62 -1.29
CA ILE A 29 -4.58 7.90 -1.20
C ILE A 29 -5.59 8.99 -0.88
N TRP A 30 -5.24 9.90 0.03
CA TRP A 30 -5.98 11.14 0.25
C TRP A 30 -5.18 12.31 -0.35
N ASP A 31 -5.78 13.06 -1.28
CA ASP A 31 -5.11 14.15 -2.00
C ASP A 31 -5.48 15.55 -1.48
N ARG A 32 -6.16 15.62 -0.33
CA ARG A 32 -6.79 16.81 0.29
C ARG A 32 -8.11 17.23 -0.32
N THR A 33 -8.42 16.81 -1.54
CA THR A 33 -9.71 17.09 -2.21
C THR A 33 -10.65 15.90 -2.17
N GLY A 34 -10.11 14.69 -2.00
CA GLY A 34 -10.88 13.46 -1.83
C GLY A 34 -10.01 12.23 -1.63
N ILE A 35 -10.66 11.07 -1.82
CA ILE A 35 -10.04 9.75 -1.75
C ILE A 35 -9.87 9.20 -3.16
N VAL A 36 -8.68 8.69 -3.45
CA VAL A 36 -8.41 7.85 -4.63
C VAL A 36 -8.10 6.44 -4.16
N GLN A 37 -8.79 5.46 -4.74
CA GLN A 37 -8.58 4.05 -4.46
C GLN A 37 -8.34 3.29 -5.75
N PHE A 38 -7.33 2.44 -5.79
CA PHE A 38 -7.07 1.58 -6.93
C PHE A 38 -6.68 0.16 -6.51
N TYR A 39 -7.02 -0.78 -7.38
CA TYR A 39 -6.75 -2.20 -7.22
C TYR A 39 -5.91 -2.68 -8.38
N LYS A 40 -4.81 -3.38 -8.08
CA LYS A 40 -3.99 -4.06 -9.08
C LYS A 40 -3.94 -5.55 -8.77
N ARG A 41 -4.34 -6.38 -9.73
CA ARG A 41 -4.07 -7.81 -9.70
C ARG A 41 -2.68 -8.06 -10.28
N LEU A 42 -1.87 -8.85 -9.59
CA LEU A 42 -0.63 -9.38 -10.09
C LEU A 42 -0.95 -10.71 -10.80
N GLU A 43 -0.75 -10.75 -12.10
CA GLU A 43 -0.88 -11.97 -12.90
C GLU A 43 0.49 -12.62 -13.01
N GLY A 44 0.63 -13.86 -12.54
CA GLY A 44 1.89 -14.61 -12.57
C GLY A 44 2.93 -14.20 -11.52
N ALA A 45 2.90 -12.96 -11.02
CA ALA A 45 3.80 -12.49 -9.97
C ALA A 45 3.16 -12.56 -8.57
N LYS A 46 4.00 -12.64 -7.54
CA LYS A 46 3.54 -12.59 -6.14
C LYS A 46 3.96 -11.30 -5.49
N PHE A 47 3.10 -10.83 -4.60
CA PHE A 47 3.45 -9.75 -3.72
C PHE A 47 4.43 -10.25 -2.65
N VAL A 48 5.67 -9.75 -2.67
CA VAL A 48 6.66 -10.05 -1.63
C VAL A 48 6.42 -9.11 -0.46
N ARG A 49 5.88 -9.67 0.62
CA ARG A 49 5.57 -8.90 1.83
C ARG A 49 6.86 -8.50 2.53
N PRO A 50 7.05 -7.21 2.87
CA PRO A 50 8.11 -6.85 3.79
C PRO A 50 7.88 -7.56 5.13
N GLN A 51 8.96 -7.99 5.80
CA GLN A 51 8.89 -8.85 7.01
C GLN A 51 8.23 -8.20 8.24
N VAL A 52 7.67 -7.00 8.12
CA VAL A 52 6.97 -6.34 9.22
C VAL A 52 5.64 -7.06 9.47
N LEU A 53 5.59 -7.74 10.62
CA LEU A 53 4.47 -8.59 11.02
C LEU A 53 3.23 -7.79 11.45
N VAL A 54 3.40 -6.56 12.00
CA VAL A 54 2.33 -5.67 12.45
C VAL A 54 2.83 -4.21 12.39
N GLY A 55 2.01 -3.26 11.90
CA GLY A 55 2.28 -1.81 11.96
C GLY A 55 2.23 -1.09 10.61
N VAL A 56 2.48 0.22 10.65
CA VAL A 56 2.57 1.09 9.47
C VAL A 56 4.02 1.14 8.99
N MET A 57 4.27 0.84 7.73
CA MET A 57 5.59 0.99 7.10
C MET A 57 5.56 2.15 6.11
N LYS A 58 6.58 3.02 6.17
CA LYS A 58 6.87 3.96 5.09
C LYS A 58 7.60 3.23 3.97
N PHE A 59 7.00 3.17 2.79
CA PHE A 59 7.68 2.70 1.58
C PHE A 59 8.51 3.84 0.99
N SER A 60 9.78 3.57 0.67
CA SER A 60 10.49 4.40 -0.31
C SER A 60 9.90 4.16 -1.71
N PRO A 61 10.06 5.10 -2.66
CA PRO A 61 9.56 4.92 -4.03
C PRO A 61 10.01 3.60 -4.68
N LYS A 62 11.25 3.18 -4.44
CA LYS A 62 11.80 1.93 -4.96
C LYS A 62 11.09 0.70 -4.35
N GLN A 63 10.91 0.70 -3.04
CA GLN A 63 10.20 -0.40 -2.37
C GLN A 63 8.74 -0.49 -2.85
N PHE A 64 8.09 0.66 -3.09
CA PHE A 64 6.73 0.70 -3.63
C PHE A 64 6.67 0.15 -5.05
N SER A 65 7.61 0.55 -5.93
CA SER A 65 7.66 0.05 -7.32
C SER A 65 7.80 -1.48 -7.35
N THR A 66 8.75 -2.03 -6.61
CA THR A 66 8.97 -3.48 -6.52
C THR A 66 7.75 -4.21 -5.97
N ALA A 67 7.13 -3.65 -4.92
CA ALA A 67 5.87 -4.15 -4.37
C ALA A 67 4.76 -4.16 -5.43
N PHE A 68 4.63 -3.06 -6.17
CA PHE A 68 3.56 -2.82 -7.14
C PHE A 68 3.73 -3.65 -8.42
N GLU A 69 4.95 -3.89 -8.87
CA GLU A 69 5.28 -4.75 -10.00
C GLU A 69 5.11 -6.24 -9.64
N GLY A 70 5.31 -6.59 -8.37
CA GLY A 70 5.41 -7.97 -7.93
C GLY A 70 6.81 -8.53 -8.14
N SER A 71 7.12 -9.66 -7.52
CA SER A 71 8.34 -10.42 -7.76
C SER A 71 7.97 -11.77 -8.38
N ASP A 72 8.84 -12.30 -9.24
CA ASP A 72 8.76 -13.69 -9.73
C ASP A 72 8.80 -14.71 -8.57
#